data_AF-A0A2V8Q7X8-F1
#
_entry.id   AF-A0A2V8Q7X8-F1
#
_cell.length_a   1.000
_cell.length_b   1.000
_cell.length_c   1.000
_cell.angle_alpha   90.00
_cell.angle_beta   90.00
_cell.angle_gamma   90.00
#
_symmetry.space_group_name_H-M   'P 1'
#
loop_
_entity.id
_entity.type
_entity.pdbx_description
1 polymer ?
#
loop_
_entity_poly.entity_id
_entity_poly.type
_entity_poly.pdbx_seq_one_letter_code
_entity_poly.pdbx_strand_id
1 'polypeptide(L)'
;MPAESESAPRQATSSAGSSATLNSSAGGTVTRDESAKLVITEDDVRGLERGAVLRISEGARLTPLAADIVSDRGIEIVRRVPRTGLTQKRTVAVGADHGGYAMKEELKSFLTGLGHRVNDFGTNSESAVDYPDFAHAVARAVADHSVDVGIVIDGAGVGSAMTANKVPGVRAAACYSVEVARNSREHNGANVLTLGSKTISNDQMREIVRAWLATDLTEARHRKRVGKIEAIERQYQR
;
A
#
# COMPACT_ATOMS: atom_id res chain seq x y z
N MET A 1 -11.43 -26.11 47.56
CA MET A 1 -11.43 -27.58 47.44
C MET A 1 -12.80 -28.10 47.84
N PRO A 2 -13.35 -29.14 47.20
CA PRO A 2 -12.96 -29.82 45.95
C PRO A 2 -14.13 -29.79 44.92
N ALA A 3 -14.17 -30.46 43.78
CA ALA A 3 -13.22 -30.84 42.73
C ALA A 3 -14.01 -31.78 41.81
N GLU A 4 -14.25 -31.39 40.56
CA GLU A 4 -14.58 -32.28 39.44
C GLU A 4 -13.93 -31.59 38.23
N SER A 5 -13.19 -32.20 37.32
CA SER A 5 -12.82 -33.58 37.07
C SER A 5 -11.70 -33.51 36.03
N GLU A 6 -10.70 -34.38 36.07
CA GLU A 6 -10.03 -34.87 34.85
C GLU A 6 -9.07 -36.02 35.16
N SER A 7 -9.45 -37.21 34.72
CA SER A 7 -8.61 -38.39 34.64
C SER A 7 -8.30 -38.67 33.17
N ALA A 8 -7.03 -38.51 32.78
CA ALA A 8 -6.47 -39.09 31.55
C ALA A 8 -6.33 -40.63 31.71
N PRO A 9 -6.16 -41.39 30.61
CA PRO A 9 -4.79 -41.69 30.22
C PRO A 9 -4.49 -41.87 28.70
N ARG A 10 -3.32 -41.34 28.33
CA ARG A 10 -2.20 -41.86 27.50
C ARG A 10 -2.42 -42.81 26.29
N GLN A 11 -1.93 -42.30 25.15
CA GLN A 11 -0.91 -42.81 24.19
C GLN A 11 -1.08 -44.16 23.45
N ALA A 12 -0.96 -44.11 22.11
CA ALA A 12 0.19 -44.61 21.30
C ALA A 12 -0.21 -44.72 19.79
N THR A 13 0.38 -43.93 18.87
CA THR A 13 1.51 -44.22 17.94
C THR A 13 1.12 -44.62 16.50
N SER A 14 1.74 -43.89 15.54
CA SER A 14 1.97 -44.20 14.11
C SER A 14 0.72 -44.25 13.21
N SER A 15 0.73 -43.77 11.96
CA SER A 15 1.78 -43.87 10.95
C SER A 15 1.63 -42.82 9.83
N ALA A 16 2.77 -42.58 9.18
CA ALA A 16 3.01 -41.88 7.93
C ALA A 16 1.87 -41.85 6.89
N GLY A 17 1.71 -40.68 6.28
CA GLY A 17 0.87 -40.43 5.11
C GLY A 17 1.34 -39.15 4.42
N SER A 18 2.53 -39.23 3.83
CA SER A 18 3.14 -38.20 2.99
C SER A 18 2.21 -37.82 1.84
N SER A 19 1.58 -36.65 1.90
CA SER A 19 1.06 -36.00 0.70
C SER A 19 2.06 -34.94 0.26
N ALA A 20 2.96 -35.40 -0.61
CA ALA A 20 3.94 -34.58 -1.30
C ALA A 20 3.22 -33.46 -2.04
N THR A 21 3.32 -32.23 -1.52
CA THR A 21 3.07 -31.05 -2.33
C THR A 21 4.23 -30.98 -3.32
N LEU A 22 3.93 -31.37 -4.57
CA LEU A 22 4.80 -31.24 -5.72
C LEU A 22 5.22 -29.78 -5.85
N ASN A 23 6.38 -29.46 -5.28
CA ASN A 23 7.13 -28.28 -5.60
C ASN A 23 7.78 -28.55 -6.97
N SER A 24 7.01 -28.36 -8.05
CA SER A 24 7.55 -28.41 -9.40
C SER A 24 8.35 -27.13 -9.65
N SER A 25 9.64 -27.25 -9.39
CA SER A 25 10.67 -26.41 -9.95
C SER A 25 10.54 -26.33 -11.47
N ALA A 26 10.19 -25.16 -12.00
CA ALA A 26 10.68 -24.71 -13.30
C ALA A 26 11.69 -23.59 -13.04
N GLY A 27 12.82 -23.99 -12.45
CA GLY A 27 14.00 -23.15 -12.31
C GLY A 27 14.76 -23.14 -13.63
N GLY A 28 14.38 -22.24 -14.53
CA GLY A 28 15.34 -21.69 -15.49
C GLY A 28 16.10 -20.57 -14.79
N THR A 29 17.42 -20.70 -14.65
CA THR A 29 18.28 -19.66 -14.07
C THR A 29 18.13 -18.40 -14.93
N VAL A 30 17.33 -17.44 -14.47
CA VAL A 30 17.08 -16.21 -15.22
C VAL A 30 18.40 -15.47 -15.38
N THR A 31 18.85 -15.34 -16.62
CA THR A 31 20.09 -14.66 -16.98
C THR A 31 19.96 -13.16 -16.78
N ARG A 32 18.77 -12.59 -17.03
CA ARG A 32 18.49 -11.17 -16.81
C ARG A 32 17.00 -10.90 -16.59
N ASP A 33 16.71 -10.01 -15.63
CA ASP A 33 15.35 -9.63 -15.25
C ASP A 33 15.10 -8.15 -15.55
N GLU A 34 14.28 -7.88 -16.57
CA GLU A 34 13.85 -6.53 -16.98
C GLU A 34 12.33 -6.38 -16.81
N SER A 35 11.72 -7.18 -15.92
CA SER A 35 10.27 -7.19 -15.67
C SER A 35 9.71 -5.88 -15.09
N ALA A 36 10.58 -4.95 -14.70
CA ALA A 36 10.20 -3.61 -14.26
C ALA A 36 9.94 -2.63 -15.42
N LYS A 37 10.35 -2.96 -16.65
CA LYS A 37 10.23 -2.08 -17.82
C LYS A 37 8.99 -2.44 -18.66
N LEU A 38 8.41 -1.39 -19.27
CA LEU A 38 7.32 -1.49 -20.25
C LEU A 38 7.83 -1.50 -21.70
N VAL A 39 9.07 -1.06 -21.92
CA VAL A 39 9.75 -1.11 -23.23
C VAL A 39 11.14 -1.68 -23.02
N ILE A 40 11.50 -2.69 -23.80
CA ILE A 40 12.81 -3.35 -23.80
C ILE A 40 13.56 -2.92 -25.06
N THR A 41 14.74 -2.35 -24.89
CA THR A 41 15.56 -1.82 -26.00
C THR A 41 16.75 -2.73 -26.32
N GLU A 42 17.45 -2.42 -27.41
CA GLU A 42 18.64 -3.15 -27.85
C GLU A 42 19.75 -3.17 -26.80
N ASP A 43 19.89 -2.11 -26.00
CA ASP A 43 20.91 -2.03 -24.94
C ASP A 43 20.61 -3.00 -23.79
N ASP A 44 19.33 -3.31 -23.55
CA ASP A 44 18.90 -4.26 -22.52
C ASP A 44 19.24 -5.71 -22.90
N VAL A 45 19.33 -6.01 -24.20
CA VAL A 45 19.53 -7.37 -24.74
C VAL A 45 20.93 -7.61 -25.33
N ARG A 46 21.69 -6.55 -25.65
CA ARG A 46 23.00 -6.66 -26.32
C ARG A 46 24.03 -7.49 -25.54
N GLY A 47 23.93 -7.50 -24.20
CA GLY A 47 24.83 -8.22 -23.30
C GLY A 47 24.47 -9.68 -23.03
N LEU A 48 23.40 -10.21 -23.64
CA LEU A 48 22.93 -11.57 -23.39
C LEU A 48 23.59 -12.58 -24.31
N GLU A 49 24.06 -13.69 -23.73
CA GLU A 49 24.62 -14.83 -24.46
C GLU A 49 23.53 -15.66 -25.14
N ARG A 50 23.94 -16.55 -26.07
CA ARG A 50 22.99 -17.42 -26.77
C ARG A 50 22.32 -18.39 -25.80
N GLY A 51 20.99 -18.51 -25.90
CA GLY A 51 20.19 -19.33 -24.98
C GLY A 51 19.95 -18.69 -23.60
N ALA A 52 20.24 -17.41 -23.42
CA ALA A 52 19.92 -16.69 -22.20
C ALA A 52 18.41 -16.62 -21.96
N VAL A 53 18.02 -16.58 -20.69
CA VAL A 53 16.61 -16.41 -20.29
C VAL A 53 16.39 -14.96 -19.87
N LEU A 54 15.60 -14.24 -20.66
CA LEU A 54 15.22 -12.85 -20.40
C LEU A 54 13.80 -12.79 -19.84
N ARG A 55 13.66 -12.27 -18.62
CA ARG A 55 12.35 -12.06 -18.00
C ARG A 55 11.82 -10.66 -18.31
N ILE A 56 10.61 -10.58 -18.87
CA ILE A 56 9.94 -9.31 -19.21
C ILE A 56 8.53 -9.24 -18.63
N SER A 57 7.97 -8.03 -18.53
CA SER A 57 6.58 -7.85 -18.15
C SER A 57 5.63 -8.31 -19.26
N GLU A 58 4.44 -8.80 -18.90
CA GLU A 58 3.45 -9.33 -19.86
C GLU A 58 3.06 -8.31 -20.95
N GLY A 59 3.06 -7.01 -20.62
CA GLY A 59 2.78 -5.91 -21.54
C GLY A 59 4.02 -5.23 -22.13
N ALA A 60 5.23 -5.76 -21.90
CA ALA A 60 6.45 -5.14 -22.40
C ALA A 60 6.53 -5.21 -23.93
N ARG A 61 6.84 -4.06 -24.57
CA ARG A 61 7.12 -3.97 -26.00
C ARG A 61 8.62 -4.04 -26.26
N LEU A 62 9.04 -4.85 -27.22
CA LEU A 62 10.43 -4.83 -27.69
C LEU A 62 10.57 -3.79 -28.80
N THR A 63 11.69 -3.07 -28.83
CA THR A 63 12.08 -2.32 -30.04
C THR A 63 12.37 -3.32 -31.18
N PRO A 64 12.21 -2.93 -32.46
CA PRO A 64 12.49 -3.83 -33.59
C PRO A 64 13.88 -4.46 -33.51
N LEU A 65 14.89 -3.65 -33.21
CA LEU A 65 16.27 -4.11 -33.08
C LEU A 65 16.49 -5.05 -31.88
N ALA A 66 15.76 -4.85 -30.77
CA ALA A 66 15.79 -5.77 -29.64
C ALA A 66 15.15 -7.12 -29.98
N ALA A 67 14.07 -7.11 -30.76
CA ALA A 67 13.39 -8.34 -31.22
C ALA A 67 14.31 -9.15 -32.15
N ASP A 68 15.03 -8.48 -33.05
CA ASP A 68 16.01 -9.12 -33.93
C ASP A 68 17.13 -9.80 -33.13
N ILE A 69 17.72 -9.11 -32.14
CA ILE A 69 18.77 -9.67 -31.28
C ILE A 69 18.27 -10.88 -30.48
N VAL A 70 17.04 -10.82 -29.96
CA VAL A 70 16.43 -11.92 -29.21
C VAL A 70 16.23 -13.16 -30.09
N SER A 71 15.76 -12.95 -31.33
CA SER A 71 15.58 -14.01 -32.31
C SER A 71 16.92 -14.63 -32.73
N ASP A 72 17.90 -13.81 -33.10
CA ASP A 72 19.21 -14.26 -33.62
C ASP A 72 20.05 -15.00 -32.57
N ARG A 73 19.85 -14.69 -31.29
CA ARG A 73 20.58 -15.32 -30.19
C ARG A 73 19.79 -16.43 -29.50
N GLY A 74 18.55 -16.70 -29.93
CA GLY A 74 17.69 -17.71 -29.31
C GLY A 74 17.46 -17.43 -27.82
N ILE A 75 17.22 -16.18 -27.45
CA ILE A 75 16.97 -15.78 -26.06
C ILE A 75 15.54 -16.18 -25.70
N GLU A 76 15.38 -16.96 -24.63
CA GLU A 76 14.07 -17.39 -24.15
C GLU A 76 13.40 -16.25 -23.38
N ILE A 77 12.22 -15.82 -23.85
CA ILE A 77 11.43 -14.77 -23.19
C ILE A 77 10.47 -15.41 -22.18
N VAL A 78 10.72 -15.19 -20.89
CA VAL A 78 9.76 -15.54 -19.83
C VAL A 78 8.92 -14.32 -19.51
N ARG A 79 7.67 -14.32 -19.96
CA ARG A 79 6.70 -13.27 -19.61
C ARG A 79 6.13 -13.55 -18.23
N ARG A 80 6.21 -12.56 -17.35
CA ARG A 80 5.52 -12.60 -16.06
C ARG A 80 4.45 -11.53 -16.05
N VAL A 81 3.25 -11.89 -15.59
CA VAL A 81 2.30 -10.90 -15.08
C VAL A 81 3.08 -10.04 -14.10
N PRO A 82 3.12 -8.70 -14.27
CA PRO A 82 3.72 -7.85 -13.26
C PRO A 82 3.13 -8.30 -11.92
N ARG A 83 3.96 -8.66 -10.94
CA ARG A 83 3.47 -8.58 -9.56
C ARG A 83 3.09 -7.12 -9.46
N THR A 84 1.77 -6.84 -9.46
CA THR A 84 1.22 -5.48 -9.35
C THR A 84 2.08 -4.82 -8.29
N GLY A 85 2.84 -3.80 -8.72
CA GLY A 85 4.16 -3.48 -8.16
C GLY A 85 4.20 -3.68 -6.66
N LEU A 86 5.23 -4.35 -6.14
CA LEU A 86 5.49 -4.51 -4.71
C LEU A 86 5.12 -3.20 -4.00
N THR A 87 3.88 -3.08 -3.52
CA THR A 87 3.48 -1.96 -2.71
C THR A 87 4.32 -2.17 -1.47
N GLN A 88 5.31 -1.30 -1.26
CA GLN A 88 6.16 -1.38 -0.08
C GLN A 88 5.25 -1.65 1.12
N LYS A 89 5.57 -2.68 1.89
CA LYS A 89 4.74 -3.09 3.02
C LYS A 89 4.74 -1.94 4.03
N ARG A 90 3.72 -1.10 3.96
CA ARG A 90 3.50 0.02 4.87
C ARG A 90 2.77 -0.42 6.14
N THR A 91 3.07 0.26 7.24
CA THR A 91 2.24 0.33 8.44
C THR A 91 1.33 1.54 8.31
N VAL A 92 0.02 1.29 8.33
CA VAL A 92 -1.02 2.31 8.12
C VAL A 92 -1.81 2.48 9.41
N ALA A 93 -1.82 3.69 9.96
CA ALA A 93 -2.75 4.04 11.03
C ALA A 93 -4.14 4.29 10.42
N VAL A 94 -5.18 3.68 11.00
CA VAL A 94 -6.57 3.92 10.60
C VAL A 94 -7.37 4.44 11.77
N GLY A 95 -8.25 5.39 11.49
CA GLY A 95 -9.16 5.97 12.48
C GLY A 95 -10.49 6.35 11.86
N ALA A 96 -11.54 6.43 12.66
CA ALA A 96 -12.84 6.92 12.24
C ALA A 96 -13.70 7.43 13.40
N ASP A 97 -14.62 8.33 13.09
CA ASP A 97 -15.77 8.55 13.97
C ASP A 97 -16.87 7.49 13.73
N HIS A 98 -17.98 7.62 14.45
CA HIS A 98 -19.13 6.74 14.31
C HIS A 98 -19.70 6.69 12.89
N GLY A 99 -19.67 7.80 12.15
CA GLY A 99 -20.11 7.87 10.76
C GLY A 99 -19.17 7.13 9.81
N GLY A 100 -17.88 7.05 10.12
CA GLY A 100 -16.87 6.34 9.34
C GLY A 100 -16.63 4.88 9.73
N TYR A 101 -17.18 4.41 10.86
CA TYR A 101 -16.85 3.11 11.46
C TYR A 101 -16.99 1.93 10.47
N ALA A 102 -18.14 1.78 9.82
CA ALA A 102 -18.38 0.67 8.90
C ALA A 102 -17.39 0.66 7.72
N MET A 103 -17.11 1.84 7.13
CA MET A 103 -16.12 1.96 6.05
C MET A 103 -14.69 1.72 6.53
N LYS A 104 -14.36 2.04 7.79
CA LYS A 104 -13.05 1.73 8.39
C LYS A 104 -12.82 0.22 8.48
N GLU A 105 -13.82 -0.55 8.88
CA GLU A 105 -13.70 -2.02 8.96
C GLU A 105 -13.49 -2.65 7.57
N GLU A 106 -14.18 -2.14 6.55
CA GLU A 106 -13.93 -2.51 5.14
C GLU A 106 -12.52 -2.11 4.67
N LEU A 107 -12.07 -0.90 5.02
CA LEU A 107 -10.72 -0.42 4.72
C LEU A 107 -9.65 -1.30 5.36
N LYS A 108 -9.81 -1.71 6.62
CA LYS A 108 -8.87 -2.59 7.33
C LYS A 108 -8.68 -3.91 6.60
N SER A 109 -9.79 -4.52 6.18
CA SER A 109 -9.79 -5.76 5.42
C SER A 109 -9.09 -5.57 4.07
N PHE A 110 -9.40 -4.48 3.37
CA PHE A 110 -8.76 -4.14 2.09
C PHE A 110 -7.24 -3.93 2.21
N LEU A 111 -6.79 -3.12 3.17
CA LEU A 111 -5.36 -2.85 3.41
C LEU A 111 -4.59 -4.12 3.77
N THR A 112 -5.18 -4.98 4.61
CA THR A 112 -4.59 -6.27 4.97
C THR A 112 -4.48 -7.17 3.74
N GLY A 113 -5.49 -7.20 2.87
CA GLY A 113 -5.47 -7.91 1.59
C GLY A 113 -4.40 -7.39 0.61
N LEU A 114 -4.03 -6.11 0.70
CA LEU A 114 -2.89 -5.53 -0.04
C LEU A 114 -1.53 -5.84 0.60
N GLY A 115 -1.49 -6.51 1.76
CA GLY A 115 -0.26 -6.88 2.48
C GLY A 115 0.26 -5.81 3.44
N HIS A 116 -0.48 -4.74 3.69
CA HIS A 116 -0.13 -3.70 4.66
C HIS A 116 -0.38 -4.13 6.10
N ARG A 117 0.38 -3.58 7.04
CA ARG A 117 0.10 -3.70 8.47
C ARG A 117 -0.85 -2.57 8.88
N VAL A 118 -1.91 -2.89 9.61
CA VAL A 118 -2.90 -1.90 10.03
C VAL A 118 -2.82 -1.70 11.54
N ASN A 119 -2.75 -0.45 11.98
CA ASN A 119 -2.88 -0.04 13.38
C ASN A 119 -4.20 0.74 13.52
N ASP A 120 -5.18 0.15 14.19
CA ASP A 120 -6.51 0.75 14.37
C ASP A 120 -6.56 1.59 15.65
N PHE A 121 -6.89 2.87 15.50
CA PHE A 121 -7.03 3.84 16.59
C PHE A 121 -8.50 4.06 17.00
N GLY A 122 -9.42 3.25 16.47
CA GLY A 122 -10.85 3.34 16.72
C GLY A 122 -11.55 4.31 15.77
N THR A 123 -12.84 4.61 15.95
CA THR A 123 -13.74 4.02 16.95
C THR A 123 -14.00 2.52 16.70
N ASN A 124 -14.56 1.85 17.70
CA ASN A 124 -14.83 0.40 17.69
C ASN A 124 -16.33 0.08 17.63
N SER A 125 -17.17 1.07 17.38
CA SER A 125 -18.63 0.90 17.26
C SER A 125 -19.27 2.06 16.51
N GLU A 126 -20.55 1.92 16.18
CA GLU A 126 -21.40 2.98 15.60
C GLU A 126 -21.93 3.99 16.65
N SER A 127 -21.50 3.85 17.92
CA SER A 127 -21.93 4.76 18.97
C SER A 127 -21.32 6.14 18.75
N ALA A 128 -22.11 7.19 18.98
CA ALA A 128 -21.70 8.57 18.77
C ALA A 128 -20.40 8.90 19.52
N VAL A 129 -19.45 9.47 18.77
CA VAL A 129 -18.13 9.89 19.22
C VAL A 129 -17.65 11.06 18.36
N ASP A 130 -16.65 11.79 18.84
CA ASP A 130 -16.12 12.98 18.20
C ASP A 130 -14.91 12.66 17.30
N TYR A 131 -14.99 13.03 16.03
CA TYR A 131 -13.92 12.80 15.05
C TYR A 131 -12.54 13.38 15.43
N PRO A 132 -12.41 14.52 16.17
CA PRO A 132 -11.10 15.07 16.47
C PRO A 132 -10.19 14.12 17.25
N ASP A 133 -10.74 13.30 18.15
CA ASP A 133 -9.95 12.39 18.98
C ASP A 133 -9.22 11.34 18.13
N PHE A 134 -9.95 10.73 17.20
CA PHE A 134 -9.41 9.71 16.29
C PHE A 134 -8.49 10.32 15.23
N ALA A 135 -8.87 11.47 14.67
CA ALA A 135 -8.05 12.18 13.70
C ALA A 135 -6.72 12.61 14.32
N HIS A 136 -6.74 13.11 15.56
CA HIS A 136 -5.54 13.50 16.30
C HIS A 136 -4.66 12.29 16.62
N ALA A 137 -5.24 11.16 17.07
CA ALA A 137 -4.48 9.95 17.36
C ALA A 137 -3.75 9.40 16.13
N VAL A 138 -4.42 9.33 14.97
CA VAL A 138 -3.80 8.92 13.70
C VAL A 138 -2.72 9.92 13.27
N ALA A 139 -3.01 11.21 13.33
CA ALA A 139 -2.07 12.26 12.95
C ALA A 139 -0.80 12.24 13.81
N ARG A 140 -0.95 12.06 15.14
CA ARG A 140 0.17 11.86 16.08
C ARG A 140 1.03 10.66 15.71
N ALA A 141 0.41 9.52 15.41
CA ALA A 141 1.15 8.31 15.04
C ALA A 141 2.02 8.53 13.79
N VAL A 142 1.52 9.30 12.80
CA VAL A 142 2.24 9.67 11.58
C VAL A 142 3.36 10.67 11.87
N ALA A 143 3.08 11.71 12.66
CA ALA A 143 4.06 12.74 13.04
C ALA A 143 5.24 12.14 13.85
N ASP A 144 4.93 11.20 14.74
CA ASP A 144 5.91 10.51 15.58
C ASP A 144 6.65 9.39 14.82
N HIS A 145 6.41 9.23 13.51
CA HIS A 145 7.00 8.20 12.65
C HIS A 145 6.80 6.75 13.14
N SER A 146 5.78 6.51 13.96
CA SER A 146 5.41 5.17 14.45
C SER A 146 4.70 4.33 13.38
N VAL A 147 4.18 5.00 12.35
CA VAL A 147 3.55 4.43 11.16
C VAL A 147 4.03 5.20 9.92
N ASP A 148 3.87 4.63 8.73
CA ASP A 148 4.29 5.29 7.48
C ASP A 148 3.30 6.36 7.02
N VAL A 149 2.00 6.07 7.16
CA VAL A 149 0.89 6.91 6.70
C VAL A 149 -0.37 6.70 7.55
N GLY A 150 -1.28 7.66 7.50
CA GLY A 150 -2.58 7.59 8.19
C GLY A 150 -3.78 7.68 7.23
N ILE A 151 -4.88 7.03 7.58
CA ILE A 151 -6.18 7.17 6.90
C ILE A 151 -7.27 7.39 7.96
N VAL A 152 -8.03 8.49 7.86
CA VAL A 152 -9.12 8.82 8.78
C VAL A 152 -10.44 8.90 8.03
N ILE A 153 -11.50 8.30 8.57
CA ILE A 153 -12.83 8.33 7.95
C ILE A 153 -13.82 8.99 8.89
N ASP A 154 -14.47 10.05 8.43
CA ASP A 154 -15.65 10.60 9.12
C ASP A 154 -16.82 10.71 8.13
N GLY A 155 -17.95 11.29 8.55
CA GLY A 155 -19.10 11.45 7.66
C GLY A 155 -18.77 12.17 6.34
N ALA A 156 -17.94 13.22 6.36
CA ALA A 156 -17.57 14.04 5.20
C ALA A 156 -16.07 14.06 4.89
N GLY A 157 -15.20 13.57 5.76
CA GLY A 157 -13.73 13.60 5.70
C GLY A 157 -13.10 14.97 6.04
N VAL A 158 -13.88 16.06 6.03
CA VAL A 158 -13.35 17.43 6.16
C VAL A 158 -12.90 17.74 7.58
N GLY A 159 -13.72 17.38 8.58
CA GLY A 159 -13.41 17.66 9.99
C GLY A 159 -12.12 16.96 10.42
N SER A 160 -11.97 15.69 10.06
CA SER A 160 -10.76 14.93 10.32
C SER A 160 -9.53 15.54 9.64
N ALA A 161 -9.66 16.05 8.41
CA ALA A 161 -8.54 16.71 7.73
C ALA A 161 -8.15 18.00 8.45
N MET A 162 -9.12 18.81 8.87
CA MET A 162 -8.87 20.05 9.62
C MET A 162 -8.14 19.77 10.93
N THR A 163 -8.57 18.75 11.68
CA THR A 163 -7.94 18.34 12.95
C THR A 163 -6.55 17.77 12.72
N ALA A 164 -6.38 16.83 11.79
CA ALA A 164 -5.10 16.19 11.54
C ALA A 164 -4.03 17.20 11.11
N ASN A 165 -4.38 18.19 10.29
CA ASN A 165 -3.49 19.29 9.89
C ASN A 165 -3.09 20.25 11.03
N LYS A 166 -3.65 20.10 12.24
CA LYS A 166 -3.17 20.84 13.43
C LYS A 166 -1.95 20.18 14.08
N VAL A 167 -1.64 18.94 13.73
CA VAL A 167 -0.48 18.23 14.26
C VAL A 167 0.76 18.61 13.44
N PRO A 168 1.83 19.10 14.08
CA PRO A 168 3.11 19.37 13.44
C PRO A 168 3.59 18.25 12.52
N GLY A 169 3.97 18.60 11.28
CA GLY A 169 4.51 17.63 10.31
C GLY A 169 3.44 16.78 9.59
N VAL A 170 2.16 16.98 9.90
CA VAL A 170 1.05 16.31 9.21
C VAL A 170 0.53 17.15 8.07
N ARG A 171 0.29 16.49 6.94
CA ARG A 171 -0.37 17.03 5.76
C ARG A 171 -1.52 16.09 5.41
N ALA A 172 -2.69 16.42 5.91
CA ALA A 172 -3.91 15.68 5.69
C ALA A 172 -4.70 16.22 4.50
N ALA A 173 -5.19 15.34 3.63
CA ALA A 173 -6.00 15.71 2.47
C ALA A 173 -7.33 14.94 2.44
N ALA A 174 -8.44 15.68 2.43
CA ALA A 174 -9.76 15.12 2.18
C ALA A 174 -9.94 14.85 0.69
N CYS A 175 -10.13 13.57 0.33
CA CYS A 175 -10.16 13.13 -1.06
C CYS A 175 -11.45 12.35 -1.36
N TYR A 176 -12.08 12.69 -2.49
CA TYR A 176 -13.32 12.05 -2.95
C TYR A 176 -13.22 11.46 -4.36
N SER A 177 -12.04 11.54 -4.97
CA SER A 177 -11.75 10.94 -6.28
C SER A 177 -10.28 10.51 -6.37
N VAL A 178 -9.99 9.63 -7.32
CA VAL A 178 -8.65 9.09 -7.56
C VAL A 178 -7.67 10.21 -7.97
N GLU A 179 -8.15 11.17 -8.77
CA GLU A 179 -7.35 12.30 -9.26
C GLU A 179 -6.89 13.19 -8.10
N VAL A 180 -7.81 13.53 -7.19
CA VAL A 180 -7.50 14.35 -6.00
C VAL A 180 -6.55 13.60 -5.08
N ALA A 181 -6.76 12.30 -4.90
CA ALA A 181 -5.90 11.46 -4.07
C ALA A 181 -4.46 11.40 -4.60
N ARG A 182 -4.29 11.16 -5.91
CA ARG A 182 -2.97 11.21 -6.57
C ARG A 182 -2.33 12.58 -6.40
N ASN A 183 -3.08 13.64 -6.70
CA ASN A 183 -2.57 15.01 -6.59
C ASN A 183 -2.07 15.33 -5.17
N SER A 184 -2.83 14.94 -4.15
CA SER A 184 -2.46 15.17 -2.75
C SER A 184 -1.10 14.54 -2.37
N ARG A 185 -0.78 13.38 -2.94
CA ARG A 185 0.50 12.70 -2.72
C ARG A 185 1.61 13.32 -3.56
N GLU A 186 1.37 13.40 -4.87
CA GLU A 186 2.37 13.81 -5.86
C GLU A 186 2.79 15.26 -5.70
N HIS A 187 1.86 16.16 -5.35
CA HIS A 187 2.12 17.60 -5.28
C HIS A 187 2.37 18.10 -3.86
N ASN A 188 1.73 17.48 -2.86
CA ASN A 188 1.74 17.98 -1.47
C ASN A 188 2.42 17.03 -0.49
N GLY A 189 2.77 15.81 -0.90
CA GLY A 189 3.33 14.81 0.01
C GLY A 189 2.42 14.55 1.20
N ALA A 190 1.10 14.47 0.97
CA ALA A 190 0.12 14.17 2.00
C ALA A 190 0.48 12.85 2.68
N ASN A 191 0.61 12.84 4.00
CA ASN A 191 0.92 11.66 4.80
C ASN A 191 -0.30 11.17 5.60
N VAL A 192 -1.39 11.93 5.58
CA VAL A 192 -2.71 11.51 6.05
C VAL A 192 -3.74 11.68 4.94
N LEU A 193 -4.52 10.64 4.68
CA LEU A 193 -5.70 10.67 3.80
C LEU A 193 -6.94 10.78 4.67
N THR A 194 -7.90 11.62 4.30
CA THR A 194 -9.22 11.57 4.93
C THR A 194 -10.32 11.33 3.91
N LEU A 195 -11.34 10.59 4.32
CA LEU A 195 -12.43 10.13 3.48
C LEU A 195 -13.78 10.44 4.13
N GLY A 196 -14.77 10.74 3.31
CA GLY A 196 -16.15 10.97 3.74
C GLY A 196 -17.03 9.75 3.47
N SER A 197 -17.42 9.01 4.50
CA SER A 197 -18.23 7.80 4.34
C SER A 197 -19.61 8.04 3.73
N LYS A 198 -20.14 9.27 3.85
CA LYS A 198 -21.41 9.68 3.24
C LYS A 198 -21.23 10.27 1.83
N THR A 199 -19.99 10.42 1.38
CA THR A 199 -19.64 11.08 0.11
C THR A 199 -19.19 10.08 -0.95
N ILE A 200 -18.57 8.96 -0.56
CA ILE A 200 -18.04 7.95 -1.48
C ILE A 200 -18.53 6.55 -1.11
N SER A 201 -18.56 5.65 -2.09
CA SER A 201 -18.81 4.21 -1.87
C SER A 201 -17.55 3.46 -1.41
N ASN A 202 -17.72 2.22 -0.95
CA ASN A 202 -16.59 1.34 -0.61
C ASN A 202 -15.73 1.00 -1.84
N ASP A 203 -16.31 0.90 -3.05
CA ASP A 203 -15.55 0.71 -4.28
C ASP A 203 -14.68 1.92 -4.59
N GLN A 204 -15.25 3.12 -4.52
CA GLN A 204 -14.50 4.37 -4.71
C GLN A 204 -13.40 4.53 -3.65
N MET A 205 -13.68 4.19 -2.40
CA MET A 205 -12.68 4.17 -1.32
C MET A 205 -11.50 3.28 -1.69
N ARG A 206 -11.73 2.05 -2.19
CA ARG A 206 -10.66 1.12 -2.58
C ARG A 206 -9.79 1.68 -3.71
N GLU A 207 -10.40 2.31 -4.71
CA GLU A 207 -9.68 2.93 -5.82
C GLU A 207 -8.84 4.13 -5.36
N ILE A 208 -9.43 5.01 -4.55
CA ILE A 208 -8.79 6.19 -3.96
C ILE A 208 -7.58 5.77 -3.12
N VAL A 209 -7.77 4.85 -2.18
CA VAL A 209 -6.72 4.38 -1.27
C VAL A 209 -5.59 3.71 -2.03
N ARG A 210 -5.91 2.85 -3.02
CA ARG A 210 -4.90 2.21 -3.86
C ARG A 210 -4.05 3.24 -4.59
N ALA A 211 -4.69 4.21 -5.24
CA ALA A 211 -3.98 5.25 -5.98
C ALA A 211 -3.13 6.13 -5.06
N TRP A 212 -3.66 6.51 -3.90
CA TRP A 212 -2.96 7.29 -2.89
C TRP A 212 -1.72 6.57 -2.36
N LEU A 213 -1.85 5.29 -1.99
CA LEU A 213 -0.72 4.50 -1.49
C LEU A 213 0.35 4.28 -2.56
N ALA A 214 -0.03 4.14 -3.83
CA ALA A 214 0.91 3.93 -4.94
C ALA A 214 1.61 5.20 -5.45
N THR A 215 1.21 6.39 -4.98
CA THR A 215 1.73 7.68 -5.48
C THR A 215 2.75 8.27 -4.51
N ASP A 216 3.88 8.73 -5.05
CA ASP A 216 4.99 9.32 -4.30
C ASP A 216 5.30 10.76 -4.75
N LEU A 217 5.86 11.56 -3.84
CA LEU A 217 6.30 12.93 -4.10
C LEU A 217 7.72 12.94 -4.71
N THR A 218 7.82 12.99 -6.04
CA THR A 218 9.10 12.83 -6.75
C THR A 218 9.67 14.13 -7.32
N GLU A 219 8.84 15.13 -7.63
CA GLU A 219 9.33 16.36 -8.28
C GLU A 219 9.87 17.41 -7.29
N ALA A 220 11.00 18.05 -7.67
CA ALA A 220 11.66 19.05 -6.84
C ALA A 220 10.82 20.32 -6.61
N ARG A 221 10.04 20.76 -7.61
CA ARG A 221 9.16 21.94 -7.48
C ARG A 221 8.08 21.74 -6.43
N HIS A 222 7.57 20.52 -6.29
CA HIS A 222 6.55 20.16 -5.32
C HIS A 222 7.16 20.09 -3.91
N ARG A 223 8.32 19.44 -3.75
CA ARG A 223 9.08 19.47 -2.48
C ARG A 223 9.38 20.90 -2.01
N LYS A 224 9.76 21.81 -2.91
CA LYS A 224 9.97 23.23 -2.57
C LYS A 224 8.71 23.89 -2.00
N ARG A 225 7.53 23.56 -2.53
CA ARG A 225 6.24 24.08 -2.04
C ARG A 225 5.85 23.47 -0.70
N VAL A 226 6.09 22.17 -0.51
CA VAL A 226 5.93 21.50 0.80
C VAL A 226 6.79 22.18 1.87
N GLY A 227 8.06 22.47 1.56
CA GLY A 227 8.92 23.21 2.49
C GLY A 227 8.41 24.61 2.87
N LYS A 228 7.60 25.25 2.03
CA LYS A 228 6.90 26.51 2.39
C LYS A 228 5.75 26.27 3.37
N ILE A 229 5.00 25.17 3.23
CA ILE A 229 3.95 24.78 4.19
C ILE A 229 4.59 24.56 5.56
N GLU A 230 5.68 23.80 5.62
CA GLU A 230 6.43 23.56 6.86
C GLU A 230 7.04 24.85 7.44
N ALA A 231 7.44 25.80 6.58
CA ALA A 231 7.90 27.10 7.03
C ALA A 231 6.78 27.94 7.67
N ILE A 232 5.55 27.87 7.15
CA ILE A 232 4.39 28.52 7.75
C ILE A 232 4.09 27.89 9.11
N GLU A 233 4.08 26.56 9.18
CA GLU A 233 3.86 25.82 10.43
C GLU A 233 4.82 26.27 11.55
N ARG A 234 6.12 26.36 11.26
CA ARG A 234 7.13 26.83 12.21
C ARG A 234 6.92 28.26 12.71
N GLN A 235 6.21 29.13 11.98
CA GLN A 235 5.90 30.49 12.44
C GLN A 235 4.89 30.51 13.59
N TYR A 236 4.06 29.46 13.69
CA TYR A 236 2.98 29.37 14.67
C TYR A 236 3.25 28.34 15.77
N GLN A 237 4.33 27.57 15.67
CA GLN A 237 4.86 26.78 16.78
C GLN A 237 5.51 27.75 17.78
N ARG A 238 4.85 27.94 18.92
CA ARG A 238 5.34 28.76 20.04
C ARG A 238 6.00 27.88 21.09
#